data_AF-I3CBW1-F1
#
_entry.id   AF-I3CBW1-F1
#
_cell.length_a   1.000
_cell.length_b   1.000
_cell.length_c   1.000
_cell.angle_alpha   90.00
_cell.angle_beta   90.00
_cell.angle_gamma   90.00
#
_symmetry.space_group_name_H-M   'P 1'
#
loop_
_entity.id
_entity.type
_entity.pdbx_description
1 polymer ?
#
loop_
_entity_poly.entity_id
_entity_poly.type
_entity_poly.pdbx_seq_one_letter_code
_entity_poly.pdbx_strand_id
1 'polypeptide(L)'
;MLFNDFLPHGYCISWLPDLLALHVISNAITALAYYAVAGAIVYFTHGRNDLPKNTQWLLIGTFLVFAICGTTHLLQIVTFWYPAYWVSGWLGFINASISFYVFLFLLVPLIPYAIEAPSPSKLQAEIAERIRSEEKLRLSEQALREKTEDLSNAYLEISKLNQQLAQENIRMGAELAVSRQLQQMVLPRPEELSNIEELDIASYMQPATEVAGDYYDILQEHGKVKIGIGDVTGHGLESGVVMLMVQTAVRTLLNSRIDDPKLFFNILNQVVYDNVKRMQSDKNLSLLFMDYQQGKFRLSGQHEEVLIVHHDGEVERIDTIDMGFLVGIERDITNFVTKLERDLVPGEGVVLYTDGLTEARNKAGTQYGVDRLCKVISHYWHLSANEIQQKIVADIQLHIGLTKIADDITFIVVKMRQSQELQSKYV
;
A
#
# COMPACT_ATOMS: atom_id res chain seq x y z
N MET A 1 -68.70 -85.64 -7.16
CA MET A 1 -69.88 -85.41 -6.30
C MET A 1 -70.31 -83.93 -6.30
N LEU A 2 -70.23 -83.22 -7.45
CA LEU A 2 -70.45 -81.75 -7.50
C LEU A 2 -71.66 -81.31 -8.34
N PHE A 3 -72.38 -82.23 -9.00
CA PHE A 3 -73.40 -81.89 -10.00
C PHE A 3 -74.76 -82.60 -9.87
N ASN A 4 -74.95 -83.55 -8.94
CA ASN A 4 -76.02 -84.54 -9.11
C ASN A 4 -77.38 -84.27 -8.43
N ASP A 5 -77.56 -83.21 -7.64
CA ASP A 5 -78.85 -82.97 -6.92
C ASP A 5 -79.44 -81.56 -7.09
N PHE A 6 -78.88 -80.69 -7.94
CA PHE A 6 -79.34 -79.30 -8.10
C PHE A 6 -80.12 -79.08 -9.40
N LEU A 7 -81.18 -78.25 -9.34
CA LEU A 7 -81.91 -77.80 -10.53
C LEU A 7 -81.18 -76.65 -11.24
N PRO A 8 -81.09 -76.66 -12.59
CA PRO A 8 -80.60 -75.53 -13.37
C PRO A 8 -81.36 -74.24 -13.06
N HIS A 9 -80.70 -73.10 -13.16
CA HIS A 9 -81.31 -71.81 -12.79
C HIS A 9 -82.49 -71.42 -13.70
N GLY A 10 -82.56 -71.98 -14.92
CA GLY A 10 -83.70 -71.82 -15.82
C GLY A 10 -85.04 -72.29 -15.22
N TYR A 11 -85.02 -73.28 -14.33
CA TYR A 11 -86.23 -73.72 -13.61
C TYR A 11 -86.75 -72.67 -12.62
N CYS A 12 -85.88 -71.85 -12.04
CA CYS A 12 -86.26 -70.81 -11.08
C CYS A 12 -87.05 -69.67 -11.76
N ILE A 13 -86.80 -69.45 -13.06
CA ILE A 13 -87.48 -68.44 -13.88
C ILE A 13 -88.54 -69.05 -14.80
N SER A 14 -88.95 -70.31 -14.54
CA SER A 14 -89.94 -71.05 -15.33
C SER A 14 -89.65 -71.10 -16.83
N TRP A 15 -88.38 -70.95 -17.23
CA TRP A 15 -87.95 -70.86 -18.62
C TRP A 15 -88.67 -69.77 -19.46
N LEU A 16 -89.11 -68.68 -18.83
CA LEU A 16 -89.69 -67.52 -19.51
C LEU A 16 -88.69 -66.91 -20.52
N PRO A 17 -88.98 -66.91 -21.83
CA PRO A 17 -88.01 -66.54 -22.88
C PRO A 17 -87.45 -65.12 -22.74
N ASP A 18 -88.31 -64.14 -22.42
CA ASP A 18 -87.91 -62.73 -22.32
C ASP A 18 -86.97 -62.49 -21.13
N LEU A 19 -87.25 -63.13 -20.00
CA LEU A 19 -86.45 -63.00 -18.78
C LEU A 19 -85.11 -63.73 -18.92
N LEU A 20 -85.11 -64.92 -19.55
CA LEU A 20 -83.89 -65.65 -19.87
C LEU A 20 -83.00 -64.83 -20.83
N ALA A 21 -83.56 -64.27 -21.90
CA ALA A 21 -82.83 -63.46 -22.86
C ALA A 21 -82.19 -62.23 -22.21
N LEU A 22 -82.92 -61.53 -21.33
CA LEU A 22 -82.40 -60.38 -20.59
C LEU A 22 -81.17 -60.72 -19.75
N HIS A 23 -81.24 -61.79 -18.95
CA HIS A 23 -80.12 -62.20 -18.10
C HIS A 23 -78.93 -62.72 -18.91
N VAL A 24 -79.17 -63.43 -20.01
CA VAL A 24 -78.10 -63.92 -20.89
C VAL A 24 -77.38 -62.75 -21.58
N ILE A 25 -78.13 -61.82 -22.17
CA ILE A 25 -77.56 -60.65 -22.85
C ILE A 25 -76.82 -59.75 -21.88
N SER A 26 -77.41 -59.45 -20.72
CA SER A 26 -76.78 -58.60 -19.70
C SER A 26 -75.46 -59.22 -19.21
N ASN A 27 -75.44 -60.50 -18.87
CA ASN A 27 -74.21 -61.16 -18.43
C ASN A 27 -73.16 -61.26 -19.55
N ALA A 28 -73.58 -61.45 -20.80
CA ALA A 28 -72.66 -61.49 -21.94
C ALA A 28 -71.99 -60.12 -22.16
N ILE A 29 -72.77 -59.04 -22.12
CA ILE A 29 -72.26 -57.67 -22.24
C ILE A 29 -71.31 -57.34 -21.08
N THR A 30 -71.69 -57.68 -19.85
CA THR A 30 -70.87 -57.44 -18.66
C THR A 30 -69.55 -58.22 -18.73
N ALA A 31 -69.59 -59.50 -19.13
CA ALA A 31 -68.39 -60.30 -19.33
C ALA A 31 -67.45 -59.70 -20.38
N LEU A 32 -68.00 -59.26 -21.52
CA LEU A 32 -67.23 -58.61 -22.58
C LEU A 32 -66.55 -57.33 -22.09
N ALA A 33 -67.26 -56.50 -21.33
CA ALA A 33 -66.71 -55.27 -20.75
C ALA A 33 -65.55 -55.57 -19.77
N TYR A 34 -65.72 -56.56 -18.90
CA TYR A 34 -64.67 -56.99 -17.97
C TYR A 34 -63.41 -57.49 -18.69
N TYR A 35 -63.57 -58.33 -19.73
CA TYR A 35 -62.43 -58.79 -20.53
C TYR A 35 -61.77 -57.68 -21.35
N ALA A 36 -62.54 -56.69 -21.84
CA ALA A 36 -61.98 -55.54 -22.54
C ALA A 36 -61.08 -54.69 -21.63
N VAL A 37 -61.50 -54.43 -20.38
CA VAL A 37 -60.67 -53.72 -19.39
C VAL A 37 -59.42 -54.54 -19.05
N ALA A 38 -59.55 -55.85 -18.84
CA ALA A 38 -58.42 -56.74 -18.61
C ALA A 38 -57.41 -56.68 -19.77
N GLY A 39 -57.87 -56.73 -21.01
CA GLY A 39 -57.05 -56.59 -22.22
C GLY A 39 -56.33 -55.23 -22.30
N ALA A 40 -57.02 -54.13 -21.96
CA ALA A 40 -56.43 -52.80 -21.95
C ALA A 40 -55.30 -52.66 -20.93
N ILE A 41 -55.44 -53.26 -19.74
CA ILE A 41 -54.40 -53.27 -18.71
C ILE A 41 -53.16 -54.03 -19.21
N VAL A 42 -53.35 -55.21 -19.82
CA VAL A 42 -52.24 -55.99 -20.40
C VAL A 42 -51.54 -55.19 -21.49
N TYR A 43 -52.28 -54.53 -22.38
CA TYR A 43 -51.70 -53.67 -23.42
C TYR A 43 -50.87 -52.52 -22.82
N PHE A 44 -51.41 -51.80 -21.83
CA PHE A 44 -50.70 -50.70 -21.17
C PHE A 44 -49.41 -51.18 -20.48
N THR A 45 -49.46 -52.30 -19.76
CA THR A 45 -48.28 -52.87 -19.08
C THR A 45 -47.18 -53.28 -20.06
N HIS A 46 -47.53 -53.83 -21.23
CA HIS A 46 -46.54 -54.20 -22.24
C HIS A 46 -45.92 -52.99 -22.95
N GLY A 47 -46.63 -51.86 -23.03
CA GLY A 47 -46.13 -50.63 -23.65
C GLY A 47 -45.22 -49.77 -22.75
N ARG A 48 -45.09 -50.11 -21.47
CA ARG A 48 -44.40 -49.30 -20.45
C ARG A 48 -43.44 -50.14 -19.61
N ASN A 49 -42.16 -50.13 -20.00
CA ASN A 49 -41.09 -50.86 -19.30
C ASN A 49 -40.49 -50.10 -18.09
N ASP A 50 -40.88 -48.84 -17.89
CA ASP A 50 -40.37 -47.90 -16.88
C ASP A 50 -41.20 -47.86 -15.58
N LEU A 51 -42.16 -48.77 -15.42
CA LEU A 51 -43.06 -48.75 -14.27
C LEU A 51 -42.38 -49.31 -13.01
N PRO A 52 -42.55 -48.66 -11.84
CA PRO A 52 -42.12 -49.20 -10.57
C PRO A 52 -42.73 -50.58 -10.30
N LYS A 53 -41.99 -51.45 -9.61
CA LYS A 53 -42.43 -52.82 -9.31
C LYS A 53 -43.80 -52.88 -8.63
N ASN A 54 -44.09 -51.99 -7.69
CA ASN A 54 -45.38 -51.95 -6.99
C ASN A 54 -46.55 -51.64 -7.94
N THR A 55 -46.33 -50.75 -8.91
CA THR A 55 -47.33 -50.40 -9.94
C THR A 55 -47.56 -51.57 -10.89
N GLN A 56 -46.51 -52.30 -11.27
CA GLN A 56 -46.64 -53.51 -12.08
C GLN A 56 -47.50 -54.57 -11.36
N TRP A 57 -47.24 -54.83 -10.08
CA TRP A 57 -48.06 -55.75 -9.27
C TRP A 57 -49.50 -55.31 -9.13
N LEU A 58 -49.75 -54.01 -8.95
CA LEU A 58 -51.10 -53.43 -8.91
C LEU A 58 -51.86 -53.66 -10.22
N LEU A 59 -51.21 -53.45 -11.36
CA LEU A 59 -51.82 -53.66 -12.68
C LEU A 59 -52.12 -55.15 -12.93
N ILE A 60 -51.21 -56.05 -12.55
CA ILE A 60 -51.44 -57.51 -12.63
C ILE A 60 -52.60 -57.93 -11.73
N GLY A 61 -52.64 -57.45 -10.48
CA GLY A 61 -53.74 -57.74 -9.55
C GLY A 61 -55.08 -57.24 -10.08
N THR A 62 -55.12 -56.03 -10.62
CA THR A 62 -56.32 -55.45 -11.24
C THR A 62 -56.76 -56.27 -12.46
N PHE A 63 -55.83 -56.65 -13.33
CA PHE A 63 -56.12 -57.54 -14.46
C PHE A 63 -56.80 -58.85 -14.00
N LEU A 64 -56.26 -59.50 -12.96
CA LEU A 64 -56.81 -60.75 -12.44
C LEU A 64 -58.23 -60.58 -11.90
N VAL A 65 -58.50 -59.50 -11.15
CA VAL A 65 -59.85 -59.19 -10.66
C VAL A 65 -60.83 -59.05 -11.83
N PHE A 66 -60.51 -58.23 -12.83
CA PHE A 66 -61.41 -58.02 -13.97
C PHE A 66 -61.60 -59.30 -14.81
N ALA A 67 -60.56 -60.11 -15.01
CA ALA A 67 -60.66 -61.37 -15.74
C ALA A 67 -61.55 -62.41 -15.01
N ILE A 68 -61.43 -62.52 -13.68
CA ILE A 68 -62.24 -63.45 -12.89
C ILE A 68 -63.69 -62.95 -12.81
N CYS A 69 -63.93 -61.65 -12.62
CA CYS A 69 -65.26 -61.04 -12.72
C CYS A 69 -65.94 -61.38 -14.06
N GLY A 70 -65.26 -61.19 -15.19
CA GLY A 70 -65.81 -61.53 -16.51
C GLY A 70 -66.18 -63.01 -16.62
N THR A 71 -65.33 -63.88 -16.08
CA THR A 71 -65.57 -65.34 -16.05
C THR A 71 -66.78 -65.70 -15.18
N THR A 72 -67.01 -64.99 -14.06
CA THR A 72 -68.17 -65.24 -13.19
C THR A 72 -69.50 -64.93 -13.90
N HIS A 73 -69.54 -63.89 -14.73
CA HIS A 73 -70.72 -63.56 -15.53
C HIS A 73 -70.97 -64.57 -16.65
N LEU A 74 -69.93 -65.07 -17.33
CA LEU A 74 -70.09 -66.18 -18.26
C LEU A 74 -70.64 -67.43 -17.57
N LEU A 75 -70.17 -67.72 -16.36
CA LEU A 75 -70.65 -68.86 -15.61
C LEU A 75 -72.11 -68.69 -15.16
N GLN A 76 -72.55 -67.46 -14.85
CA GLN A 76 -73.97 -67.17 -14.60
C GLN A 76 -74.85 -67.50 -15.81
N ILE A 77 -74.38 -67.24 -17.04
CA ILE A 77 -75.06 -67.68 -18.27
C ILE A 77 -75.16 -69.21 -18.30
N VAL A 78 -74.05 -69.91 -18.09
CA VAL A 78 -74.01 -71.38 -18.09
C VAL A 78 -74.92 -71.97 -17.02
N THR A 79 -75.05 -71.31 -15.86
CA THR A 79 -75.88 -71.80 -14.73
C THR A 79 -77.37 -71.91 -15.03
N PHE A 80 -77.87 -71.22 -16.06
CA PHE A 80 -79.25 -71.39 -16.52
C PHE A 80 -79.52 -72.79 -17.05
N TRP A 81 -78.55 -73.43 -17.71
CA TRP A 81 -78.68 -74.76 -18.30
C TRP A 81 -78.00 -75.87 -17.48
N TYR A 82 -76.91 -75.57 -16.78
CA TYR A 82 -76.14 -76.53 -16.00
C TYR A 82 -75.91 -76.01 -14.58
N PRO A 83 -76.30 -76.72 -13.51
CA PRO A 83 -76.30 -76.19 -12.13
C PRO A 83 -74.89 -76.13 -11.50
N ALA A 84 -73.99 -75.34 -12.07
CA ALA A 84 -72.60 -75.16 -11.64
C ALA A 84 -72.43 -74.20 -10.45
N TYR A 85 -73.31 -74.28 -9.45
CA TYR A 85 -73.36 -73.33 -8.33
C TYR A 85 -72.10 -73.34 -7.46
N TRP A 86 -71.52 -74.52 -7.22
CA TRP A 86 -70.26 -74.63 -6.47
C TRP A 86 -69.09 -73.93 -7.18
N VAL A 87 -68.99 -74.09 -8.50
CA VAL A 87 -67.93 -73.43 -9.29
C VAL A 87 -68.12 -71.92 -9.28
N SER A 88 -69.36 -71.45 -9.39
CA SER A 88 -69.71 -70.03 -9.32
C SER A 88 -69.39 -69.42 -7.95
N GLY A 89 -69.75 -70.12 -6.86
CA GLY A 89 -69.44 -69.70 -5.50
C GLY A 89 -67.94 -69.63 -5.23
N TRP A 90 -67.17 -70.64 -5.66
CA TRP A 90 -65.71 -70.65 -5.51
C TRP A 90 -65.03 -69.53 -6.31
N LEU A 91 -65.44 -69.30 -7.57
CA LEU A 91 -64.91 -68.20 -8.37
C LEU A 91 -65.24 -66.83 -7.76
N GLY A 92 -66.47 -66.66 -7.24
CA GLY A 92 -66.86 -65.45 -6.51
C GLY A 92 -66.02 -65.21 -5.26
N PHE A 93 -65.75 -66.26 -4.47
CA PHE A 93 -64.89 -66.18 -3.29
C PHE A 93 -63.43 -65.82 -3.63
N ILE A 94 -62.86 -66.45 -4.67
CA ILE A 94 -61.51 -66.15 -5.16
C ILE A 94 -61.44 -64.69 -5.61
N ASN A 95 -62.43 -64.22 -6.38
CA ASN A 95 -62.49 -62.84 -6.84
C ASN A 95 -62.53 -61.83 -5.69
N ALA A 96 -63.37 -62.08 -4.68
CA ALA A 96 -63.46 -61.23 -3.49
C ALA A 96 -62.12 -61.21 -2.73
N SER A 97 -61.47 -62.37 -2.59
CA SER A 97 -60.19 -62.50 -1.90
C SER A 97 -59.08 -61.72 -2.61
N ILE A 98 -58.98 -61.85 -3.94
CA ILE A 98 -57.98 -61.10 -4.74
C ILE A 98 -58.28 -59.61 -4.70
N SER A 99 -59.54 -59.20 -4.83
CA SER A 99 -59.94 -57.79 -4.79
C SER A 99 -59.57 -57.14 -3.45
N PHE A 100 -59.83 -57.84 -2.34
CA PHE A 100 -59.48 -57.38 -1.00
C PHE A 100 -57.96 -57.29 -0.80
N TYR A 101 -57.21 -58.27 -1.33
CA TYR A 101 -55.75 -58.24 -1.30
C TYR A 101 -55.17 -57.06 -2.09
N VAL A 102 -55.64 -56.84 -3.32
CA VAL A 102 -55.21 -55.71 -4.17
C VAL A 102 -55.52 -54.38 -3.49
N PHE A 103 -56.70 -54.25 -2.87
CA PHE A 103 -57.07 -53.04 -2.14
C PHE A 103 -56.14 -52.78 -0.94
N LEU A 104 -56.02 -53.73 -0.02
CA LEU A 104 -55.29 -53.54 1.23
C LEU A 104 -53.77 -53.43 1.04
N PHE A 105 -53.19 -54.28 0.18
CA PHE A 105 -51.75 -54.42 0.10
C PHE A 105 -51.12 -53.66 -1.07
N LEU A 106 -51.90 -53.27 -2.08
CA LEU A 106 -51.37 -52.54 -3.25
C LEU A 106 -51.93 -51.12 -3.36
N LEU A 107 -53.24 -50.91 -3.23
CA LEU A 107 -53.84 -49.58 -3.36
C LEU A 107 -53.60 -48.71 -2.14
N VAL A 108 -53.91 -49.18 -0.92
CA VAL A 108 -53.77 -48.37 0.30
C VAL A 108 -52.33 -47.85 0.50
N PRO A 109 -51.26 -48.65 0.32
CA PRO A 109 -49.89 -48.15 0.44
C PRO A 109 -49.47 -47.17 -0.66
N LEU A 110 -50.13 -47.18 -1.82
CA LEU A 110 -49.80 -46.31 -2.95
C LEU A 110 -50.35 -44.89 -2.77
N ILE A 111 -51.47 -44.73 -2.04
CA ILE A 111 -52.14 -43.44 -1.82
C ILE A 111 -51.19 -42.36 -1.26
N PRO A 112 -50.44 -42.56 -0.16
CA PRO A 112 -49.57 -41.51 0.38
C PRO A 112 -48.48 -41.10 -0.61
N TYR A 113 -47.87 -42.07 -1.30
CA TYR A 113 -46.83 -41.81 -2.30
C TYR A 113 -47.36 -40.99 -3.49
N ALA A 114 -48.58 -41.29 -3.95
CA ALA A 114 -49.21 -40.57 -5.06
C ALA A 114 -49.56 -39.11 -4.70
N ILE A 115 -49.87 -38.84 -3.43
CA ILE A 115 -50.20 -37.50 -2.94
C ILE A 115 -48.94 -36.64 -2.76
N GLU A 116 -47.84 -37.23 -2.30
CA GLU A 116 -46.58 -36.51 -2.06
C GLU A 116 -45.75 -36.29 -3.33
N ALA A 117 -46.01 -37.04 -4.40
CA ALA A 117 -45.29 -36.91 -5.66
C ALA A 117 -45.43 -35.48 -6.23
N PRO A 118 -44.31 -34.78 -6.51
CA PRO A 118 -44.36 -33.43 -7.04
C PRO A 118 -45.02 -33.44 -8.42
N SER A 119 -45.87 -32.44 -8.68
CA SER A 119 -46.45 -32.27 -10.01
C SER A 119 -45.34 -32.03 -11.04
N PRO A 120 -45.50 -32.51 -12.29
CA PRO A 120 -44.51 -32.28 -13.35
C PRO A 120 -44.13 -30.80 -13.53
N SER A 121 -45.08 -29.88 -13.28
CA SER A 121 -44.85 -28.43 -13.30
C SER A 121 -43.87 -27.94 -12.22
N LYS A 122 -43.93 -28.50 -11.00
CA LYS A 122 -43.00 -28.14 -9.92
C LYS A 122 -41.59 -28.63 -10.23
N LEU A 123 -41.45 -29.84 -10.78
CA LEU A 123 -40.16 -30.39 -11.17
C LEU A 123 -39.52 -29.57 -12.30
N GLN A 124 -40.31 -29.18 -13.31
CA GLN A 124 -39.83 -28.31 -14.38
C GLN A 124 -39.40 -26.92 -13.87
N ALA A 125 -40.13 -26.37 -12.88
CA ALA A 125 -39.76 -25.11 -12.25
C ALA A 125 -38.42 -25.23 -11.50
N GLU A 126 -38.20 -26.31 -10.74
CA GLU A 126 -36.93 -26.55 -10.04
C GLU A 126 -35.76 -26.73 -11.02
N ILE A 127 -35.94 -27.51 -12.09
CA ILE A 127 -34.92 -27.69 -13.13
C ILE A 127 -34.58 -26.33 -13.77
N ALA A 128 -35.58 -25.53 -14.11
CA ALA A 128 -35.38 -24.20 -14.68
C ALA A 128 -34.69 -23.23 -13.71
N GLU A 129 -34.89 -23.38 -12.41
CA GLU A 129 -34.17 -22.61 -11.38
C GLU A 129 -32.70 -23.05 -11.27
N ARG A 130 -32.44 -24.36 -11.25
CA ARG A 130 -31.07 -24.91 -11.20
C ARG A 130 -30.25 -24.46 -12.41
N ILE A 131 -30.80 -24.57 -13.62
CA ILE A 131 -30.12 -24.11 -14.84
C ILE A 131 -29.76 -22.62 -14.73
N ARG A 132 -30.68 -21.77 -14.26
CA ARG A 132 -30.43 -20.34 -14.04
C ARG A 132 -29.34 -20.10 -12.98
N SER A 133 -29.30 -20.91 -11.93
CA SER A 133 -28.27 -20.79 -10.89
C SER A 133 -26.88 -21.19 -11.39
N GLU A 134 -26.78 -22.26 -12.17
CA GLU A 134 -25.52 -22.72 -12.77
C GLU A 134 -25.00 -21.71 -13.80
N GLU A 135 -25.88 -21.13 -14.62
CA GLU A 135 -25.50 -20.10 -15.58
C GLU A 135 -24.94 -18.85 -14.88
N LYS A 136 -25.60 -18.38 -13.81
CA LYS A 136 -25.09 -17.27 -12.99
C LYS A 136 -23.74 -17.57 -12.38
N LEU A 137 -23.54 -18.78 -11.86
CA LEU A 137 -22.26 -19.19 -11.27
C LEU A 137 -21.15 -19.18 -12.32
N ARG A 138 -21.41 -19.74 -13.52
CA ARG A 138 -20.44 -19.75 -14.62
C ARG A 138 -20.04 -18.34 -15.06
N LEU A 139 -21.01 -17.43 -15.18
CA LEU A 139 -20.73 -16.03 -15.51
C LEU A 139 -19.89 -15.34 -14.42
N SER A 140 -20.18 -15.61 -13.15
CA SER A 140 -19.40 -15.09 -12.03
C SER A 140 -17.98 -15.63 -11.99
N GLU A 141 -17.78 -16.92 -12.29
CA GLU A 141 -16.45 -17.54 -12.37
C GLU A 141 -15.63 -16.98 -13.52
N GLN A 142 -16.24 -16.73 -14.68
CA GLN A 142 -15.58 -16.07 -15.81
C GLN A 142 -15.16 -14.65 -15.46
N ALA A 143 -16.06 -13.84 -14.89
CA ALA A 143 -15.74 -12.48 -14.47
C ALA A 143 -14.64 -12.44 -13.38
N LEU A 144 -14.60 -13.44 -12.49
CA LEU A 144 -13.53 -13.55 -11.50
C LEU A 144 -12.18 -13.89 -12.13
N ARG A 145 -12.16 -14.78 -13.13
CA ARG A 145 -10.94 -15.13 -13.87
C ARG A 145 -10.37 -13.92 -14.62
N GLU A 146 -11.21 -13.21 -15.37
CA GLU A 146 -10.82 -11.99 -16.07
C GLU A 146 -10.22 -10.96 -15.11
N LYS A 147 -10.90 -10.67 -14.00
CA LYS A 147 -10.36 -9.76 -12.96
C LYS A 147 -9.06 -10.24 -12.35
N THR A 148 -8.85 -11.54 -12.20
CA THR A 148 -7.62 -12.10 -11.63
C THR A 148 -6.46 -11.96 -12.60
N GLU A 149 -6.70 -12.15 -13.90
CA GLU A 149 -5.71 -11.92 -14.95
C GLU A 149 -5.35 -10.43 -15.06
N ASP A 150 -6.34 -9.54 -15.07
CA ASP A 150 -6.13 -8.09 -15.06
C ASP A 150 -5.31 -7.65 -13.84
N LEU A 151 -5.67 -8.17 -12.66
CA LEU A 151 -4.95 -7.89 -11.43
C LEU A 151 -3.50 -8.40 -11.48
N SER A 152 -3.28 -9.61 -12.00
CA SER A 152 -1.93 -10.17 -12.18
C SER A 152 -1.08 -9.31 -13.12
N ASN A 153 -1.66 -8.84 -14.23
CA ASN A 153 -0.97 -7.96 -15.17
C ASN A 153 -0.62 -6.61 -14.53
N ALA A 154 -1.56 -6.01 -13.80
CA ALA A 154 -1.31 -4.77 -13.05
C ALA A 154 -0.21 -4.94 -11.99
N TYR A 155 -0.18 -6.07 -11.28
CA TYR A 155 0.89 -6.37 -10.31
C TYR A 155 2.27 -6.48 -10.97
N LEU A 156 2.35 -7.13 -12.14
CA LEU A 156 3.61 -7.24 -12.89
C LEU A 156 4.09 -5.86 -13.36
N GLU A 157 3.17 -5.02 -13.83
CA GLU A 157 3.48 -3.65 -14.26
C GLU A 157 3.98 -2.79 -13.09
N ILE A 158 3.26 -2.80 -11.96
CA ILE A 158 3.67 -2.09 -10.74
C ILE A 158 5.04 -2.57 -10.24
N SER A 159 5.27 -3.89 -10.23
CA SER A 159 6.56 -4.45 -9.82
C SER A 159 7.70 -3.97 -10.72
N LYS A 160 7.47 -3.92 -12.04
CA LYS A 160 8.46 -3.44 -13.02
C LYS A 160 8.75 -1.95 -12.82
N LEU A 161 7.72 -1.12 -12.66
CA LEU A 161 7.86 0.31 -12.41
C LEU A 161 8.60 0.58 -11.11
N ASN A 162 8.28 -0.14 -10.02
CA ASN A 162 8.99 -0.02 -8.75
C ASN A 162 10.48 -0.39 -8.87
N GLN A 163 10.80 -1.42 -9.65
CA GLN A 163 12.20 -1.78 -9.91
C GLN A 163 12.94 -0.69 -10.70
N GLN A 164 12.30 -0.11 -11.73
CA GLN A 164 12.86 1.00 -12.49
C GLN A 164 13.09 2.23 -11.62
N LEU A 165 12.10 2.60 -10.80
CA LEU A 165 12.20 3.70 -9.85
C LEU A 165 13.35 3.48 -8.85
N ALA A 166 13.49 2.27 -8.32
CA ALA A 166 14.57 1.93 -7.40
C ALA A 166 15.95 2.07 -8.09
N GLN A 167 16.08 1.63 -9.33
CA GLN A 167 17.31 1.77 -10.11
C GLN A 167 17.63 3.24 -10.42
N GLU A 168 16.62 4.03 -10.75
CA GLU A 168 16.76 5.47 -11.00
C GLU A 168 17.15 6.23 -9.73
N ASN A 169 16.56 5.90 -8.58
CA ASN A 169 16.96 6.44 -7.27
C ASN A 169 18.41 6.14 -6.92
N ILE A 170 18.88 4.91 -7.18
CA ILE A 170 20.29 4.54 -6.96
C ILE A 170 21.21 5.37 -7.86
N ARG A 171 20.84 5.54 -9.14
CA ARG A 171 21.61 6.34 -10.08
C ARG A 171 21.66 7.82 -9.67
N MET A 172 20.52 8.40 -9.31
CA MET A 172 20.46 9.79 -8.82
C MET A 172 21.28 9.97 -7.55
N GLY A 173 21.22 9.03 -6.61
CA GLY A 173 22.05 9.04 -5.41
C GLY A 173 23.55 9.04 -5.72
N ALA A 174 23.97 8.28 -6.73
CA ALA A 174 25.36 8.28 -7.19
C ALA A 174 25.77 9.63 -7.83
N GLU A 175 24.91 10.25 -8.64
CA GLU A 175 25.16 11.56 -9.24
C GLU A 175 25.27 12.66 -8.15
N LEU A 176 24.42 12.63 -7.12
CA LEU A 176 24.50 13.54 -5.97
C LEU A 176 25.76 13.32 -5.13
N ALA A 177 26.19 12.07 -4.94
CA ALA A 177 27.44 11.77 -4.25
C ALA A 177 28.67 12.36 -4.96
N VAL A 178 28.66 12.40 -6.30
CA VAL A 178 29.71 13.07 -7.08
C VAL A 178 29.69 14.58 -6.81
N SER A 179 28.51 15.22 -6.82
CA SER A 179 28.37 16.65 -6.51
C SER A 179 28.90 17.00 -5.12
N ARG A 180 28.61 16.14 -4.12
CA ARG A 180 29.18 16.29 -2.77
C ARG A 180 30.70 16.22 -2.77
N GLN A 181 31.27 15.26 -3.49
CA GLN A 181 32.72 15.12 -3.59
C GLN A 181 33.35 16.35 -4.27
N LEU A 182 32.72 16.88 -5.33
CA LEU A 182 33.15 18.12 -5.99
C LEU A 182 33.20 19.29 -5.00
N GLN A 183 32.16 19.43 -4.18
CA GLN A 183 32.09 20.48 -3.16
C GLN A 183 33.21 20.34 -2.10
N GLN A 184 33.42 19.13 -1.59
CA GLN A 184 34.42 18.86 -0.56
C GLN A 184 35.87 19.10 -1.03
N MET A 185 36.16 18.92 -2.32
CA MET A 185 37.49 19.20 -2.89
C MET A 185 37.86 20.68 -2.86
N VAL A 186 36.88 21.56 -2.68
CA VAL A 186 37.05 23.01 -2.75
C VAL A 186 37.21 23.64 -1.36
N LEU A 187 36.82 22.92 -0.30
CA LEU A 187 36.91 23.37 1.09
C LEU A 187 38.38 23.37 1.61
N PRO A 188 38.69 24.22 2.62
CA PRO A 188 40.01 24.27 3.23
C PRO A 188 40.50 22.92 3.75
N ARG A 189 41.77 22.59 3.47
CA ARG A 189 42.38 21.35 3.97
C ARG A 189 43.01 21.56 5.35
N PRO A 190 43.01 20.55 6.25
CA PRO A 190 43.64 20.67 7.57
C PRO A 190 45.11 21.10 7.54
N GLU A 191 45.83 20.71 6.50
CA GLU A 191 47.23 21.10 6.24
C GLU A 191 47.37 22.61 6.01
N GLU A 192 46.41 23.22 5.31
CA GLU A 192 46.39 24.67 5.03
C GLU A 192 46.16 25.46 6.32
N LEU A 193 45.27 24.97 7.19
CA LEU A 193 44.99 25.59 8.48
C LEU A 193 46.20 25.53 9.43
N SER A 194 46.95 24.42 9.40
CA SER A 194 48.11 24.20 10.27
C SER A 194 49.32 25.10 9.95
N ASN A 195 49.34 25.70 8.75
CA ASN A 195 50.37 26.62 8.29
C ASN A 195 50.19 28.05 8.85
N ILE A 196 49.02 28.37 9.42
CA ILE A 196 48.76 29.67 10.01
C ILE A 196 49.34 29.67 11.44
N GLU A 197 50.55 30.21 11.59
CA GLU A 197 51.29 30.10 12.87
C GLU A 197 50.66 30.89 14.03
N GLU A 198 50.08 32.06 13.77
CA GLU A 198 49.54 32.93 14.83
C GLU A 198 48.17 32.48 15.37
N LEU A 199 47.44 31.65 14.61
CA LEU A 199 46.08 31.24 14.92
C LEU A 199 45.99 29.72 15.11
N ASP A 200 45.14 29.31 16.04
CA ASP A 200 44.65 27.95 16.18
C ASP A 200 43.22 27.90 15.63
N ILE A 201 43.03 27.16 14.53
CA ILE A 201 41.78 27.18 13.76
C ILE A 201 41.23 25.76 13.63
N ALA A 202 39.94 25.60 13.92
CA ALA A 202 39.20 24.39 13.63
C ALA A 202 37.85 24.74 12.98
N SER A 203 37.50 24.05 11.92
CA SER A 203 36.21 24.19 11.24
C SER A 203 35.41 22.89 11.32
N TYR A 204 34.10 23.01 11.21
CA TYR A 204 33.18 21.89 11.09
C TYR A 204 32.11 22.24 10.08
N MET A 205 31.74 21.27 9.25
CA MET A 205 30.60 21.37 8.32
C MET A 205 29.92 20.01 8.26
N GLN A 206 28.63 19.98 8.57
CA GLN A 206 27.75 18.82 8.42
C GLN A 206 26.56 19.19 7.53
N PRO A 207 26.52 18.71 6.28
CA PRO A 207 25.41 18.96 5.39
C PRO A 207 24.10 18.30 5.87
N ALA A 208 22.96 18.98 5.72
CA ALA A 208 21.61 18.44 5.94
C ALA A 208 21.14 17.52 4.81
N THR A 209 21.62 17.77 3.60
CA THR A 209 21.37 16.95 2.40
C THR A 209 22.68 16.51 1.74
N GLU A 210 22.62 16.06 0.49
CA GLU A 210 23.79 15.58 -0.23
C GLU A 210 24.80 16.70 -0.51
N VAL A 211 24.33 17.93 -0.73
CA VAL A 211 25.16 19.12 -1.05
C VAL A 211 24.76 20.27 -0.12
N ALA A 212 25.75 20.91 0.51
CA ALA A 212 25.52 22.02 1.43
C ALA A 212 25.29 23.35 0.68
N GLY A 213 24.43 24.22 1.20
CA GLY A 213 24.37 25.64 0.85
C GLY A 213 25.42 26.48 1.58
N ASP A 214 25.81 26.06 2.78
CA ASP A 214 26.81 26.72 3.61
C ASP A 214 28.15 26.93 2.88
N TYR A 215 28.69 28.14 3.00
CA TYR A 215 30.00 28.55 2.56
C TYR A 215 30.94 28.71 3.75
N TYR A 216 32.13 28.11 3.67
CA TYR A 216 33.28 28.62 4.42
C TYR A 216 34.58 28.47 3.63
N ASP A 217 35.51 29.39 3.86
CA ASP A 217 36.85 29.33 3.26
C ASP A 217 37.86 30.01 4.21
N ILE A 218 39.10 29.52 4.21
CA ILE A 218 40.19 30.04 5.05
C ILE A 218 41.41 30.15 4.16
N LEU A 219 41.77 31.39 3.81
CA LEU A 219 42.77 31.68 2.79
C LEU A 219 43.87 32.55 3.38
N GLN A 220 45.12 32.08 3.29
CA GLN A 220 46.30 32.82 3.72
C GLN A 220 47.08 33.34 2.51
N GLU A 221 47.23 34.66 2.42
CA GLU A 221 47.89 35.35 1.31
C GLU A 221 48.69 36.54 1.88
N HIS A 222 49.99 36.61 1.58
CA HIS A 222 50.86 37.74 1.96
C HIS A 222 50.85 38.10 3.47
N GLY A 223 50.72 37.12 4.35
CA GLY A 223 50.66 37.32 5.80
C GLY A 223 49.31 37.83 6.32
N LYS A 224 48.30 37.92 5.46
CA LYS A 224 46.89 38.14 5.81
C LYS A 224 46.15 36.82 5.77
N VAL A 225 45.24 36.61 6.71
CA VAL A 225 44.33 35.46 6.73
C VAL A 225 42.92 35.99 6.52
N LYS A 226 42.26 35.59 5.43
CA LYS A 226 40.83 35.88 5.20
C LYS A 226 40.03 34.63 5.52
N ILE A 227 39.10 34.76 6.46
CA ILE A 227 38.16 33.71 6.88
C ILE A 227 36.77 34.14 6.43
N GLY A 228 36.13 33.33 5.60
CA GLY A 228 34.77 33.57 5.11
C GLY A 228 33.80 32.55 5.69
N ILE A 229 32.59 33.01 6.03
CA ILE A 229 31.45 32.16 6.35
C ILE A 229 30.19 32.75 5.74
N GLY A 230 29.26 31.91 5.31
CA GLY A 230 27.97 32.34 4.81
C GLY A 230 27.01 31.19 4.64
N ASP A 231 25.73 31.52 4.48
CA ASP A 231 24.68 30.54 4.18
C ASP A 231 23.84 31.01 3.00
N VAL A 232 23.65 30.10 2.04
CA VAL A 232 22.82 30.28 0.86
C VAL A 232 21.42 29.77 1.18
N THR A 233 20.40 30.56 0.93
CA THR A 233 19.02 30.22 1.29
C THR A 233 18.59 28.83 0.83
N GLY A 234 18.37 27.93 1.80
CA GLY A 234 17.98 26.54 1.58
C GLY A 234 19.10 25.65 1.05
N HIS A 235 18.95 24.34 1.18
CA HIS A 235 20.02 23.36 0.90
C HIS A 235 19.87 22.66 -0.46
N GLY A 236 20.90 21.91 -0.88
CA GLY A 236 20.89 21.04 -2.07
C GLY A 236 21.76 21.55 -3.24
N LEU A 237 21.45 21.08 -4.45
CA LEU A 237 22.33 21.28 -5.61
C LEU A 237 22.41 22.75 -6.05
N GLU A 238 21.28 23.48 -6.08
CA GLU A 238 21.25 24.88 -6.50
C GLU A 238 22.05 25.78 -5.56
N SER A 239 21.89 25.63 -4.25
CA SER A 239 22.65 26.41 -3.26
C SER A 239 24.12 26.03 -3.26
N GLY A 240 24.45 24.74 -3.43
CA GLY A 240 25.83 24.31 -3.62
C GLY A 240 26.52 24.92 -4.83
N VAL A 241 25.78 25.14 -5.94
CA VAL A 241 26.31 25.85 -7.12
C VAL A 241 26.58 27.32 -6.82
N VAL A 242 25.67 28.01 -6.11
CA VAL A 242 25.88 29.40 -5.69
C VAL A 242 27.10 29.50 -4.75
N MET A 243 27.24 28.57 -3.81
CA MET A 243 28.41 28.48 -2.93
C MET A 243 29.72 28.37 -3.72
N LEU A 244 29.78 27.52 -4.75
CA LEU A 244 30.96 27.39 -5.61
C LEU A 244 31.26 28.68 -6.41
N MET A 245 30.23 29.42 -6.84
CA MET A 245 30.41 30.72 -7.50
C MET A 245 31.05 31.73 -6.54
N VAL A 246 30.57 31.78 -5.30
CA VAL A 246 31.11 32.66 -4.24
C VAL A 246 32.55 32.30 -3.98
N GLN A 247 32.85 31.02 -3.77
CA GLN A 247 34.20 30.54 -3.53
C GLN A 247 35.17 30.93 -4.66
N THR A 248 34.75 30.74 -5.92
CA THR A 248 35.58 31.08 -7.09
C THR A 248 35.81 32.58 -7.20
N ALA A 249 34.77 33.38 -6.95
CA ALA A 249 34.84 34.83 -6.94
C ALA A 249 35.78 35.33 -5.84
N VAL A 250 35.65 34.82 -4.61
CA VAL A 250 36.53 35.17 -3.48
C VAL A 250 37.99 34.91 -3.81
N ARG A 251 38.32 33.74 -4.34
CA ARG A 251 39.70 33.40 -4.72
C ARG A 251 40.24 34.33 -5.81
N THR A 252 39.41 34.69 -6.79
CA THR A 252 39.81 35.59 -7.87
C THR A 252 40.05 37.02 -7.37
N LEU A 253 39.20 37.50 -6.46
CA LEU A 253 39.31 38.84 -5.88
C LEU A 253 40.54 38.95 -4.96
N LEU A 254 40.84 37.91 -4.18
CA LEU A 254 42.05 37.84 -3.36
C LEU A 254 43.32 37.85 -4.21
N ASN A 255 43.39 37.04 -5.27
CA ASN A 255 44.51 37.03 -6.21
C ASN A 255 44.71 38.39 -6.91
N SER A 256 43.62 39.13 -7.09
CA SER A 256 43.63 40.48 -7.67
C SER A 256 43.99 41.59 -6.66
N ARG A 257 44.24 41.22 -5.40
CA ARG A 257 44.65 42.12 -4.30
C ARG A 257 43.66 43.25 -4.01
N ILE A 258 42.36 42.97 -4.14
CA ILE A 258 41.31 43.91 -3.76
C ILE A 258 41.12 43.85 -2.24
N ASP A 259 41.49 44.91 -1.53
CA ASP A 259 41.42 44.98 -0.05
C ASP A 259 40.27 45.85 0.49
N ASP A 260 39.65 46.68 -0.36
CA ASP A 260 38.50 47.49 0.06
C ASP A 260 37.25 46.61 0.19
N PRO A 261 36.65 46.47 1.39
CA PRO A 261 35.51 45.57 1.59
C PRO A 261 34.31 45.93 0.71
N LYS A 262 34.04 47.22 0.50
CA LYS A 262 32.90 47.67 -0.32
C LYS A 262 33.05 47.24 -1.77
N LEU A 263 34.23 47.50 -2.36
CA LEU A 263 34.55 47.05 -3.71
C LEU A 263 34.55 45.51 -3.81
N PHE A 264 35.13 44.82 -2.83
CA PHE A 264 35.19 43.36 -2.79
C PHE A 264 33.79 42.74 -2.83
N PHE A 265 32.91 43.14 -1.89
CA PHE A 265 31.54 42.64 -1.82
C PHE A 265 30.73 43.04 -3.05
N ASN A 266 30.88 44.25 -3.59
CA ASN A 266 30.11 44.67 -4.77
C ASN A 266 30.49 43.86 -6.02
N ILE A 267 31.77 43.59 -6.26
CA ILE A 267 32.19 42.77 -7.41
C ILE A 267 31.71 41.32 -7.22
N LEU A 268 31.91 40.75 -6.02
CA LEU A 268 31.42 39.40 -5.69
C LEU A 268 29.90 39.31 -5.93
N ASN A 269 29.15 40.28 -5.43
CA ASN A 269 27.71 40.32 -5.56
C ASN A 269 27.24 40.46 -7.00
N GLN A 270 27.88 41.28 -7.83
CA GLN A 270 27.51 41.37 -9.25
C GLN A 270 27.68 40.03 -9.97
N VAL A 271 28.77 39.30 -9.69
CA VAL A 271 29.00 37.96 -10.25
C VAL A 271 27.91 37.00 -9.79
N VAL A 272 27.59 36.96 -8.50
CA VAL A 272 26.56 36.06 -7.97
C VAL A 272 25.17 36.45 -8.50
N TYR A 273 24.79 37.71 -8.43
CA TYR A 273 23.51 38.26 -8.88
C TYR A 273 23.22 37.95 -10.35
N ASP A 274 24.18 38.23 -11.24
CA ASP A 274 23.99 38.00 -12.68
C ASP A 274 23.86 36.49 -12.99
N ASN A 275 24.57 35.63 -12.26
CA ASN A 275 24.46 34.18 -12.41
C ASN A 275 23.18 33.58 -11.81
N VAL A 276 22.77 34.00 -10.61
CA VAL A 276 21.50 33.57 -9.98
C VAL A 276 20.32 33.93 -10.87
N LYS A 277 20.29 35.16 -11.41
CA LYS A 277 19.28 35.57 -12.40
C LYS A 277 19.29 34.70 -13.66
N ARG A 278 20.48 34.35 -14.17
CA ARG A 278 20.62 33.47 -15.33
C ARG A 278 20.12 32.06 -15.05
N MET A 279 20.30 31.57 -13.82
CA MET A 279 19.78 30.28 -13.36
C MET A 279 18.27 30.29 -13.13
N GLN A 280 17.60 31.44 -13.22
CA GLN A 280 16.18 31.62 -12.85
C GLN A 280 15.91 31.18 -11.40
N SER A 281 16.89 31.42 -10.54
CA SER A 281 16.85 31.04 -9.12
C SER A 281 16.59 32.27 -8.26
N ASP A 282 15.96 32.08 -7.11
CA ASP A 282 15.68 33.10 -6.08
C ASP A 282 16.64 33.01 -4.88
N LYS A 283 17.69 32.18 -5.01
CA LYS A 283 18.72 31.98 -4.00
C LYS A 283 19.47 33.27 -3.71
N ASN A 284 19.71 33.50 -2.43
CA ASN A 284 20.53 34.60 -1.93
C ASN A 284 21.44 34.07 -0.82
N LEU A 285 22.43 34.86 -0.45
CA LEU A 285 23.50 34.43 0.44
C LEU A 285 23.74 35.49 1.51
N SER A 286 23.72 35.09 2.78
CA SER A 286 24.37 35.84 3.84
C SER A 286 25.86 35.54 3.83
N LEU A 287 26.72 36.54 3.98
CA LEU A 287 28.17 36.38 3.83
C LEU A 287 28.93 37.37 4.72
N LEU A 288 29.86 36.84 5.49
CA LEU A 288 30.76 37.58 6.37
C LEU A 288 32.21 37.17 6.11
N PHE A 289 33.11 38.16 6.08
CA PHE A 289 34.55 37.94 6.10
C PHE A 289 35.20 38.52 7.35
N MET A 290 36.12 37.76 7.94
CA MET A 290 37.08 38.17 8.94
C MET A 290 38.48 38.21 8.31
N ASP A 291 39.05 39.41 8.17
CA ASP A 291 40.45 39.60 7.75
C ASP A 291 41.34 39.76 8.98
N TYR A 292 42.29 38.85 9.18
CA TYR A 292 43.27 38.89 10.26
C TYR A 292 44.67 39.24 9.76
N GLN A 293 45.34 40.15 10.48
CA GLN A 293 46.74 40.49 10.26
C GLN A 293 47.36 41.06 11.54
N GLN A 294 48.43 40.42 12.06
CA GLN A 294 49.27 40.93 13.15
C GLN A 294 48.48 41.38 14.40
N GLY A 295 47.65 40.49 14.96
CA GLY A 295 46.87 40.77 16.17
C GLY A 295 45.70 41.74 15.96
N LYS A 296 45.33 42.05 14.71
CA LYS A 296 44.13 42.82 14.38
C LYS A 296 43.25 42.02 13.47
N PHE A 297 41.94 42.14 13.67
CA PHE A 297 40.97 41.61 12.73
C PHE A 297 39.95 42.66 12.29
N ARG A 298 39.44 42.46 11.07
CA ARG A 298 38.38 43.27 10.47
C ARG A 298 37.24 42.36 10.04
N LEU A 299 36.05 42.62 10.56
CA LEU A 299 34.80 42.00 10.10
C LEU A 299 34.17 42.87 9.00
N SER A 300 33.60 42.24 7.98
CA SER A 300 32.85 42.92 6.91
C SER A 300 31.80 42.01 6.31
N GLY A 301 30.62 42.54 6.00
CA GLY A 301 29.47 41.78 5.55
C GLY A 301 28.53 41.39 6.70
N GLN A 302 27.55 40.55 6.38
CA GLN A 302 26.45 40.17 7.28
C GLN A 302 26.24 38.66 7.19
N HIS A 303 26.39 37.96 8.31
CA HIS A 303 26.02 36.56 8.48
C HIS A 303 26.02 36.23 9.97
N GLU A 304 24.86 35.84 10.50
CA GLU A 304 24.65 35.52 11.92
C GLU A 304 25.29 36.52 12.90
N GLU A 305 25.33 36.19 14.19
CA GLU A 305 26.13 36.94 15.15
C GLU A 305 27.55 36.38 15.18
N VAL A 306 28.53 37.26 15.39
CA VAL A 306 29.92 36.86 15.63
C VAL A 306 30.17 36.77 17.12
N LEU A 307 30.74 35.66 17.58
CA LEU A 307 31.08 35.47 18.98
C LEU A 307 32.56 35.79 19.19
N ILE A 308 32.85 36.90 19.87
CA ILE A 308 34.20 37.22 20.34
C ILE A 308 34.35 36.60 21.72
N VAL A 309 35.40 35.80 21.91
CA VAL A 309 35.67 35.12 23.19
C VAL A 309 36.92 35.72 23.81
N HIS A 310 36.75 36.32 24.99
CA HIS A 310 37.83 36.94 25.73
C HIS A 310 38.68 35.90 26.46
N HIS A 311 39.85 36.34 26.94
CA HIS A 311 40.84 35.49 27.62
C HIS A 311 40.30 34.75 28.87
N ASP A 312 39.28 35.29 29.51
CA ASP A 312 38.59 34.74 30.69
C ASP A 312 37.42 33.81 30.31
N GLY A 313 37.14 33.65 29.02
CA GLY A 313 36.03 32.88 28.49
C GLY A 313 34.71 33.65 28.44
N GLU A 314 34.69 34.96 28.74
CA GLU A 314 33.50 35.80 28.49
C GLU A 314 33.25 35.88 26.97
N VAL A 315 31.97 35.76 26.57
CA VAL A 315 31.56 35.79 25.17
C VAL A 315 30.80 37.07 24.88
N GLU A 316 31.40 37.95 24.07
CA GLU A 316 30.75 39.12 23.47
C GLU A 316 30.08 38.72 22.15
N ARG A 317 28.81 39.13 21.97
CA ARG A 317 28.06 38.91 20.72
C ARG A 317 28.05 40.18 19.89
N ILE A 318 28.52 40.09 18.65
CA ILE A 318 28.48 41.18 17.68
C ILE A 318 27.38 40.89 16.67
N ASP A 319 26.35 41.75 16.66
CA ASP A 319 25.32 41.73 15.63
C ASP A 319 25.89 42.26 14.31
N THR A 320 25.74 41.48 13.24
CA THR A 320 26.24 41.82 11.90
C THR A 320 25.15 42.36 10.97
N ILE A 321 23.89 42.50 11.43
CA ILE A 321 22.76 42.86 10.59
C ILE A 321 22.94 44.19 9.83
N ASP A 322 23.60 45.16 10.46
CA ASP A 322 23.89 46.48 9.89
C ASP A 322 25.27 46.55 9.18
N MET A 323 25.95 45.42 9.02
CA MET A 323 27.30 45.34 8.44
C MET A 323 27.36 44.93 6.98
N GLY A 324 26.24 44.47 6.41
CA GLY A 324 26.19 43.99 5.04
C GLY A 324 24.78 43.97 4.45
N PHE A 325 24.64 43.21 3.38
CA PHE A 325 23.38 42.94 2.72
C PHE A 325 23.43 41.53 2.13
N LEU A 326 22.26 40.91 1.94
CA LEU A 326 22.16 39.61 1.31
C LEU A 326 22.66 39.68 -0.14
N VAL A 327 23.68 38.88 -0.44
CA VAL A 327 24.28 38.74 -1.75
C VAL A 327 23.28 38.08 -2.70
N GLY A 328 23.15 38.61 -3.91
CA GLY A 328 22.26 38.08 -4.96
C GLY A 328 20.86 38.70 -4.99
N ILE A 329 20.49 39.56 -4.02
CA ILE A 329 19.17 40.23 -4.02
C ILE A 329 19.16 41.52 -4.82
N GLU A 330 20.11 42.42 -4.55
CA GLU A 330 20.26 43.70 -5.25
C GLU A 330 21.55 43.72 -6.05
N ARG A 331 21.56 44.42 -7.19
CA ARG A 331 22.73 44.39 -8.08
C ARG A 331 23.91 45.18 -7.53
N ASP A 332 23.65 46.30 -6.85
CA ASP A 332 24.68 47.14 -6.22
C ASP A 332 24.43 47.21 -4.71
N ILE A 333 25.37 46.67 -3.94
CA ILE A 333 25.29 46.61 -2.48
C ILE A 333 26.34 47.49 -1.78
N THR A 334 27.05 48.33 -2.53
CA THR A 334 28.22 49.11 -2.04
C THR A 334 27.92 49.94 -0.79
N ASN A 335 26.69 50.47 -0.69
CA ASN A 335 26.29 51.34 0.41
C ASN A 335 25.87 50.59 1.68
N PHE A 336 25.61 49.29 1.59
CA PHE A 336 25.20 48.46 2.73
C PHE A 336 26.39 47.80 3.43
N VAL A 337 27.55 47.71 2.76
CA VAL A 337 28.73 47.06 3.32
C VAL A 337 29.46 48.01 4.27
N THR A 338 29.57 47.60 5.54
CA THR A 338 30.37 48.30 6.54
C THR A 338 31.46 47.37 7.09
N LYS A 339 32.28 47.89 8.01
CA LYS A 339 33.36 47.12 8.62
C LYS A 339 33.52 47.45 10.09
N LEU A 340 33.93 46.45 10.86
CA LEU A 340 34.31 46.58 12.26
C LEU A 340 35.76 46.15 12.40
N GLU A 341 36.59 46.98 13.05
CA GLU A 341 37.98 46.65 13.34
C GLU A 341 38.18 46.53 14.86
N ARG A 342 38.91 45.49 15.26
CA ARG A 342 39.21 45.15 16.65
C ARG A 342 40.61 44.55 16.76
N ASP A 343 41.20 44.72 17.93
CA ASP A 343 42.42 44.01 18.30
C ASP A 343 42.04 42.60 18.79
N LEU A 344 42.89 41.61 18.51
CA LEU A 344 42.80 40.27 19.03
C LEU A 344 44.06 40.03 19.85
N VAL A 345 43.92 39.76 21.14
CA VAL A 345 45.08 39.49 22.01
C VAL A 345 45.26 37.99 22.26
N PRO A 346 46.47 37.53 22.61
CA PRO A 346 46.73 36.11 22.84
C PRO A 346 45.78 35.49 23.87
N GLY A 347 45.17 34.36 23.51
CA GLY A 347 44.16 33.69 24.33
C GLY A 347 42.71 34.10 24.03
N GLU A 348 42.50 35.19 23.29
CA GLU A 348 41.18 35.53 22.73
C GLU A 348 40.92 34.83 21.40
N GLY A 349 39.68 34.89 20.93
CA GLY A 349 39.31 34.30 19.67
C GLY A 349 37.95 34.75 19.16
N VAL A 350 37.59 34.19 18.02
CA VAL A 350 36.35 34.45 17.30
C VAL A 350 35.74 33.12 16.92
N VAL A 351 34.44 32.96 17.17
CA VAL A 351 33.65 31.83 16.68
C VAL A 351 32.61 32.35 15.70
N LEU A 352 32.62 31.76 14.51
CA LEU A 352 31.69 32.02 13.41
C LEU A 352 30.81 30.79 13.24
N TYR A 353 29.51 30.95 12.97
CA TYR A 353 28.59 29.83 12.81
C TYR A 353 27.44 30.17 11.85
N THR A 354 26.81 29.14 11.29
CA THR A 354 25.56 29.23 10.49
C THR A 354 24.35 28.90 11.35
N ASP A 355 23.17 29.36 10.92
CA ASP A 355 21.91 29.22 11.66
C ASP A 355 21.56 27.75 11.94
N GLY A 356 21.92 26.81 11.07
CA GLY A 356 21.70 25.37 11.27
C GLY A 356 22.27 24.83 12.59
N LEU A 357 23.33 25.43 13.15
CA LEU A 357 23.84 25.11 14.50
C LEU A 357 22.87 25.53 15.60
N THR A 358 22.34 26.76 15.53
CA THR A 358 21.51 27.35 16.60
C THR A 358 20.04 26.97 16.47
N GLU A 359 19.57 26.76 15.25
CA GLU A 359 18.22 26.31 14.93
C GLU A 359 18.02 24.81 15.04
N ALA A 360 19.09 24.03 15.26
CA ALA A 360 19.03 22.59 15.43
C ALA A 360 18.01 22.18 16.50
N ARG A 361 17.03 21.35 16.10
CA ARG A 361 15.90 20.96 16.96
C ARG A 361 16.09 19.58 17.59
N ASN A 362 15.73 19.48 18.86
CA ASN A 362 15.59 18.19 19.54
C ASN A 362 14.24 17.52 19.23
N LYS A 363 13.98 16.33 19.80
CA LYS A 363 12.70 15.60 19.63
C LYS A 363 11.46 16.38 20.08
N ALA A 364 11.61 17.33 21.01
CA ALA A 364 10.53 18.18 21.48
C ALA A 364 10.32 19.44 20.61
N GLY A 365 11.12 19.61 19.54
CA GLY A 365 11.08 20.76 18.65
C GLY A 365 11.80 22.01 19.18
N THR A 366 12.49 21.91 20.32
CA THR A 366 13.25 23.04 20.90
C THR A 366 14.58 23.23 20.17
N GLN A 367 14.85 24.47 19.74
CA GLN A 367 16.11 24.87 19.11
C GLN A 367 17.28 24.80 20.10
N TYR A 368 18.50 24.66 19.57
CA TYR A 368 19.74 24.59 20.36
C TYR A 368 20.05 25.94 21.02
N GLY A 369 19.93 27.02 20.24
CA GLY A 369 20.03 28.41 20.67
C GLY A 369 21.46 28.92 20.86
N VAL A 370 21.64 30.21 20.57
CA VAL A 370 22.93 30.92 20.73
C VAL A 370 23.40 30.91 22.19
N ASP A 371 22.49 31.09 23.15
CA ASP A 371 22.84 31.13 24.58
C ASP A 371 23.48 29.83 25.07
N ARG A 372 23.06 28.68 24.52
CA ARG A 372 23.66 27.38 24.83
C ARG A 372 25.04 27.27 24.20
N LEU A 373 25.17 27.69 22.94
CA LEU A 373 26.45 27.74 22.23
C LEU A 373 27.48 28.56 23.02
N CYS A 374 27.12 29.78 23.44
CA CYS A 374 28.01 30.64 24.23
C CYS A 374 28.45 29.97 25.55
N LYS A 375 27.55 29.27 26.25
CA LYS A 375 27.89 28.54 27.49
C LYS A 375 28.89 27.41 27.24
N VAL A 376 28.71 26.65 26.16
CA VAL A 376 29.63 25.56 25.78
C VAL A 376 31.01 26.12 25.42
N ILE A 377 31.04 27.17 24.60
CA ILE A 377 32.29 27.84 24.19
C ILE A 377 33.03 28.38 25.42
N SER A 378 32.34 29.18 26.25
CA SER A 378 32.90 29.77 27.47
C SER A 378 33.49 28.72 28.41
N HIS A 379 32.78 27.61 28.64
CA HIS A 379 33.22 26.55 29.54
C HIS A 379 34.49 25.83 29.04
N TYR A 380 34.62 25.62 27.73
CA TYR A 380 35.72 24.87 27.14
C TYR A 380 36.82 25.75 26.51
N TRP A 381 36.74 27.07 26.63
CA TRP A 381 37.66 28.00 25.95
C TRP A 381 39.13 27.81 26.31
N HIS A 382 39.43 27.21 27.45
CA HIS A 382 40.79 26.87 27.88
C HIS A 382 41.46 25.79 27.02
N LEU A 383 40.71 25.05 26.20
CA LEU A 383 41.20 23.98 25.32
C LEU A 383 41.71 24.52 23.97
N SER A 384 42.26 23.64 23.13
CA SER A 384 42.60 23.97 21.73
C SER A 384 41.34 24.17 20.87
N ALA A 385 41.46 24.86 19.74
CA ALA A 385 40.35 25.10 18.81
C ALA A 385 39.71 23.78 18.34
N ASN A 386 40.53 22.75 18.09
CA ASN A 386 40.05 21.43 17.69
C ASN A 386 39.24 20.74 18.80
N GLU A 387 39.72 20.80 20.04
CA GLU A 387 38.98 20.23 21.18
C GLU A 387 37.68 21.00 21.45
N ILE A 388 37.68 22.32 21.33
CA ILE A 388 36.46 23.15 21.43
C ILE A 388 35.45 22.73 20.35
N GLN A 389 35.91 22.58 19.10
CA GLN A 389 35.08 22.11 17.99
C GLN A 389 34.47 20.74 18.31
N GLN A 390 35.24 19.79 18.81
CA GLN A 390 34.73 18.47 19.22
C GLN A 390 33.70 18.57 20.36
N LYS A 391 33.88 19.49 21.32
CA LYS A 391 32.90 19.71 22.40
C LYS A 391 31.60 20.31 21.89
N ILE A 392 31.66 21.25 20.95
CA ILE A 392 30.46 21.80 20.30
C ILE A 392 29.72 20.70 19.54
N VAL A 393 30.44 19.91 18.72
CA VAL A 393 29.86 18.77 17.97
C VAL A 393 29.21 17.76 18.91
N ALA A 394 29.86 17.40 20.01
CA ALA A 394 29.30 16.46 20.97
C ALA A 394 28.02 17.00 21.64
N ASP A 395 27.99 18.28 22.01
CA ASP A 395 26.81 18.88 22.66
C ASP A 395 25.60 19.00 21.71
N ILE A 396 25.83 19.42 20.45
CA ILE A 396 24.75 19.48 19.46
C ILE A 396 24.23 18.09 19.09
N GLN A 397 25.11 17.09 18.94
CA GLN A 397 24.67 15.71 18.66
C GLN A 397 23.83 15.14 19.80
N LEU A 398 24.20 15.42 21.06
CA LEU A 398 23.39 15.04 22.22
C LEU A 398 22.03 15.75 22.24
N HIS A 399 21.96 17.01 21.81
CA HIS A 399 20.72 17.76 21.72
C HIS A 399 19.78 17.25 20.60
N ILE A 400 20.30 17.04 19.39
CA ILE A 400 19.53 16.56 18.23
C ILE A 400 19.06 15.11 18.45
N GLY A 401 19.94 14.26 19.00
CA GLY A 401 19.67 12.84 19.20
C GLY A 401 19.49 12.08 17.89
N LEU A 402 18.29 11.53 17.66
CA LEU A 402 17.94 10.80 16.43
C LEU A 402 17.12 11.65 15.44
N THR A 403 16.98 12.95 15.71
CA THR A 403 16.21 13.86 14.87
C THR A 403 16.98 14.14 13.57
N LYS A 404 16.27 14.29 12.45
CA LYS A 404 16.90 14.66 11.17
C LYS A 404 17.42 16.10 11.26
N ILE A 405 18.62 16.33 10.74
CA ILE A 405 19.18 17.67 10.57
C ILE A 405 18.37 18.39 9.48
N ALA A 406 17.85 19.57 9.83
CA ALA A 406 16.98 20.35 8.95
C ALA A 406 17.77 21.29 8.04
N ASP A 407 18.90 21.80 8.52
CA ASP A 407 19.77 22.72 7.78
C ASP A 407 21.25 22.42 7.99
N ASP A 408 22.09 22.94 7.11
CA ASP A 408 23.54 22.71 7.13
C ASP A 408 24.15 23.30 8.42
N ILE A 409 25.01 22.53 9.08
CA ILE A 409 25.65 22.95 10.33
C ILE A 409 27.10 23.28 10.03
N THR A 410 27.45 24.56 10.00
CA THR A 410 28.82 25.02 9.80
C THR A 410 29.26 25.96 10.90
N PHE A 411 30.49 25.79 11.38
CA PHE A 411 31.11 26.74 12.28
C PHE A 411 32.64 26.70 12.22
N ILE A 412 33.27 27.80 12.62
CA ILE A 412 34.72 27.99 12.64
C ILE A 412 35.11 28.56 13.99
N VAL A 413 36.04 27.89 14.67
CA VAL A 413 36.68 28.35 15.90
C VAL A 413 38.05 28.88 15.53
N VAL A 414 38.30 30.16 15.84
CA VAL A 414 39.57 30.85 15.60
C VAL A 414 40.08 31.34 16.94
N LYS A 415 41.28 30.93 17.35
CA LYS A 415 41.88 31.34 18.62
C LYS A 415 43.30 31.86 18.39
N MET A 416 43.64 33.00 18.97
CA MET A 416 45.02 33.50 18.89
C MET A 416 45.92 32.72 19.84
N ARG A 417 47.00 32.15 19.30
CA ARG A 417 47.94 31.33 20.08
C ARG A 417 48.63 32.16 21.16
N GLN A 418 48.86 31.54 22.31
CA GLN A 418 49.67 32.16 23.36
C GLN A 418 51.15 32.14 22.97
N SER A 419 51.91 33.17 23.35
CA SER A 419 53.33 33.31 23.01
C SER A 419 54.21 32.13 23.46
N GLN A 420 53.75 31.32 24.43
CA GLN A 420 54.44 30.10 24.88
C GLN A 420 54.31 28.91 23.90
N GLU A 421 53.20 28.80 23.15
CA GLU A 421 53.02 27.72 22.15
C GLU A 421 53.91 27.90 20.92
N LEU A 422 54.15 29.16 20.52
CA LEU A 422 55.04 29.50 19.41
C LEU A 422 56.49 29.04 19.66
N GLN A 423 56.93 28.93 20.92
CA GLN A 423 58.28 28.46 21.26
C GLN A 423 58.42 26.93 21.23
N SER A 424 57.34 26.16 21.43
CA SER A 424 57.37 24.69 21.44
C SER A 424 57.44 24.05 20.05
N LYS A 425 57.20 24.82 18.98
CA LYS A 425 57.26 24.32 17.58
C LYS A 425 58.68 24.36 16.99
N TYR A 426 59.62 25.01 17.68
CA TYR A 426 61.03 25.18 17.27
C TYR A 426 62.04 24.40 18.13
N VAL A 427 61.56 23.47 18.97
CA VAL A 427 62.37 22.49 19.71
C VAL A 427 61.93 21.11 19.27
#